data_AF-G9MKZ6-F1
#
_entry.id   AF-G9MKZ6-F1
#
_cell.length_a   1.000
_cell.length_b   1.000
_cell.length_c   1.000
_cell.angle_alpha   90.00
_cell.angle_beta   90.00
_cell.angle_gamma   90.00
#
_symmetry.space_group_name_H-M   'P 1'
#
loop_
_entity.id
_entity.type
_entity.pdbx_description
1 polymer ?
#
loop_
_entity_poly.entity_id
_entity_poly.type
_entity_poly.pdbx_seq_one_letter_code
_entity_poly.pdbx_strand_id
1 'polypeptide(L)'
;MAASNSEPQIILYDLACTKGVCFSPVVWRIRLLLNYKQISYKTVFLEMPDIGPTLKELGVAPHDPASGNRVDYTVPTIHHLATNRYIMESKPIAEFIESTYPDPPVQLTSELGSEIELKIRSLVAPTFYRSAMPREINILSPRAQEYFRSSREARFGKTLEELLEGEEERWKAVDADRHAVGELMRTNKALGPFILGAQPSYSDFFIAGSLQSVKVIDEGVFQRSVQCPGYKDIYEACLPYMEKKD
;
A
#
# COMPACT_ATOMS: atom_id res chain seq x y z
N MET A 1 6.64 23.37 -20.09
CA MET A 1 7.94 22.83 -19.62
C MET A 1 7.95 21.37 -19.98
N ALA A 2 8.90 20.95 -20.81
CA ALA A 2 8.94 19.59 -21.35
C ALA A 2 9.07 18.58 -20.20
N ALA A 3 8.21 17.55 -20.17
CA ALA A 3 8.46 16.37 -19.37
C ALA A 3 9.84 15.84 -19.80
N SER A 4 10.84 15.89 -18.91
CA SER A 4 12.12 15.26 -19.18
C SER A 4 11.85 13.77 -19.35
N ASN A 5 11.94 13.30 -20.59
CA ASN A 5 11.85 11.89 -20.96
C ASN A 5 13.14 11.17 -20.51
N SER A 6 13.46 11.25 -19.22
CA SER A 6 14.52 10.46 -18.62
C SER A 6 14.09 9.01 -18.63
N GLU A 7 14.93 8.12 -19.15
CA GLU A 7 14.70 6.68 -19.07
C GLU A 7 14.38 6.26 -17.62
N PRO A 8 13.49 5.27 -17.43
CA PRO A 8 13.13 4.83 -16.09
C PRO A 8 14.38 4.28 -15.39
N GLN A 9 14.60 4.67 -14.14
CA GLN A 9 15.66 4.07 -13.31
C GLN A 9 15.21 2.74 -12.69
N ILE A 10 13.89 2.61 -12.50
CA ILE A 10 13.27 1.47 -11.82
C ILE A 10 12.11 0.93 -12.67
N ILE A 11 11.99 -0.40 -12.73
CA ILE A 11 10.73 -1.05 -13.07
C ILE A 11 10.03 -1.44 -11.77
N LEU A 12 8.80 -0.97 -11.57
CA LEU A 12 7.96 -1.32 -10.42
C LEU A 12 6.91 -2.35 -10.86
N TYR A 13 6.99 -3.55 -10.32
CA TYR A 13 5.96 -4.58 -10.52
C TYR A 13 4.82 -4.35 -9.52
N ASP A 14 3.62 -4.15 -10.05
CA ASP A 14 2.41 -3.75 -9.33
C ASP A 14 1.26 -4.70 -9.65
N LEU A 15 0.21 -4.64 -8.85
CA LEU A 15 -0.98 -5.46 -8.97
C LEU A 15 -1.98 -4.83 -9.95
N ALA A 16 -2.37 -5.58 -10.98
CA ALA A 16 -3.29 -5.13 -12.02
C ALA A 16 -4.75 -5.10 -11.56
N CYS A 17 -5.46 -4.03 -11.93
CA CYS A 17 -6.92 -3.95 -11.87
C CYS A 17 -7.48 -3.39 -13.19
N THR A 18 -8.78 -3.53 -13.41
CA THR A 18 -9.47 -3.04 -14.62
C THR A 18 -9.44 -1.52 -14.76
N LYS A 19 -9.11 -0.78 -13.70
CA LYS A 19 -8.97 0.67 -13.70
C LYS A 19 -7.61 1.16 -14.22
N GLY A 20 -6.65 0.25 -14.45
CA GLY A 20 -5.31 0.61 -14.94
C GLY A 20 -4.48 1.45 -13.96
N VAL A 21 -4.75 1.33 -12.65
CA VAL A 21 -4.05 2.07 -11.59
C VAL A 21 -3.68 1.15 -10.43
N CYS A 22 -2.70 1.58 -9.63
CA CYS A 22 -2.33 0.89 -8.39
C CYS A 22 -3.49 0.84 -7.40
N PHE A 23 -3.80 -0.35 -6.88
CA PHE A 23 -4.72 -0.55 -5.75
C PHE A 23 -4.11 -1.36 -4.60
N SER A 24 -2.85 -1.82 -4.73
CA SER A 24 -2.17 -2.53 -3.63
C SER A 24 -1.67 -1.54 -2.58
N PRO A 25 -2.03 -1.70 -1.30
CA PRO A 25 -1.63 -0.76 -0.25
C PRO A 25 -0.11 -0.79 0.01
N VAL A 26 0.53 -1.95 -0.19
CA VAL A 26 1.98 -2.10 -0.01
C VAL A 26 2.77 -1.58 -1.21
N VAL A 27 2.22 -1.66 -2.43
CA VAL A 27 2.86 -1.05 -3.61
C VAL A 27 2.73 0.46 -3.57
N TRP A 28 1.59 1.00 -3.10
CA TRP A 28 1.41 2.44 -2.89
C TRP A 28 2.49 3.07 -1.99
N ARG A 29 3.00 2.34 -0.98
CA ARG A 29 4.10 2.84 -0.13
C ARG A 29 5.37 3.11 -0.93
N ILE A 30 5.72 2.18 -1.82
CA ILE A 30 6.89 2.31 -2.69
C ILE A 30 6.64 3.37 -3.75
N ARG A 31 5.43 3.41 -4.33
CA ARG A 31 5.04 4.44 -5.30
C ARG A 31 5.15 5.86 -4.72
N LEU A 32 4.64 6.07 -3.51
CA LEU A 32 4.76 7.34 -2.79
C LEU A 32 6.23 7.70 -2.52
N LEU A 33 7.04 6.73 -2.08
CA LEU A 33 8.47 6.93 -1.86
C LEU A 33 9.21 7.35 -3.14
N LEU A 34 8.95 6.66 -4.26
CA LEU A 34 9.53 6.99 -5.57
C LEU A 34 9.07 8.36 -6.06
N ASN A 35 7.79 8.69 -5.91
CA ASN A 35 7.22 9.98 -6.32
C ASN A 35 7.78 11.14 -5.49
N TYR A 36 7.85 11.00 -4.16
CA TYR A 36 8.42 12.00 -3.27
C TYR A 36 9.88 12.29 -3.60
N LYS A 37 10.66 11.23 -3.87
CA LYS A 37 12.07 11.35 -4.28
C LYS A 37 12.27 11.71 -5.75
N GLN A 38 11.20 11.87 -6.52
CA GLN A 38 11.24 12.16 -7.96
C GLN A 38 12.06 11.13 -8.76
N ILE A 39 12.07 9.87 -8.33
CA ILE A 39 12.78 8.80 -9.03
C ILE A 39 11.94 8.36 -10.24
N SER A 40 12.54 8.37 -11.43
CA SER A 40 11.85 7.90 -12.63
C SER A 40 11.64 6.38 -12.59
N TYR A 41 10.41 5.93 -12.81
CA TYR A 41 10.09 4.51 -12.89
C TYR A 41 9.02 4.20 -13.93
N LYS A 42 8.97 2.95 -14.36
CA LYS A 42 7.90 2.40 -15.20
C LYS A 42 7.19 1.31 -14.42
N THR A 43 5.86 1.30 -14.43
CA THR A 43 5.11 0.20 -13.81
C THR A 43 4.91 -0.94 -14.80
N VAL A 44 5.00 -2.17 -14.28
CA VAL A 44 4.52 -3.38 -14.95
C VAL A 44 3.41 -3.95 -14.09
N PHE A 45 2.17 -3.85 -14.58
CA PHE A 45 1.01 -4.40 -13.90
C PHE A 45 0.89 -5.90 -14.18
N LEU A 46 0.79 -6.69 -13.12
CA LEU A 46 0.61 -8.14 -13.17
C LEU A 46 -0.74 -8.52 -12.56
N GLU A 47 -1.50 -9.37 -13.24
CA GLU A 47 -2.65 -10.02 -12.60
C GLU A 47 -2.16 -10.99 -11.51
N MET A 48 -2.99 -11.21 -10.48
CA MET A 48 -2.65 -12.12 -9.37
C MET A 48 -2.09 -13.50 -9.79
N PRO A 49 -2.67 -14.23 -10.77
CA PRO A 49 -2.14 -15.52 -11.19
C PRO A 49 -0.78 -15.44 -11.89
N ASP A 50 -0.38 -14.27 -12.39
CA ASP A 50 0.84 -14.08 -13.18
C ASP A 50 2.03 -13.61 -12.32
N ILE A 51 1.80 -13.14 -11.09
CA ILE A 51 2.88 -12.67 -10.18
C ILE A 51 3.96 -13.74 -9.98
N GLY A 52 3.55 -14.95 -9.58
CA GLY A 52 4.48 -16.04 -9.31
C GLY A 52 5.29 -16.46 -10.54
N PRO A 53 4.64 -16.84 -11.66
CA PRO A 53 5.32 -17.20 -12.89
C PRO A 53 6.27 -16.12 -13.39
N THR A 54 5.83 -14.85 -13.44
CA THR A 54 6.66 -13.75 -13.95
C THR A 54 7.87 -13.49 -13.06
N LEU A 55 7.70 -13.37 -11.74
CA LEU A 55 8.84 -13.07 -10.86
C LEU A 55 9.85 -14.23 -10.81
N LYS A 56 9.37 -15.48 -10.92
CA LYS A 56 10.24 -16.65 -11.05
C LYS A 56 11.05 -16.63 -12.35
N GLU A 57 10.43 -16.30 -13.48
CA GLU A 57 11.11 -16.22 -14.78
C GLU A 57 12.19 -15.12 -14.80
N LEU A 58 11.93 -14.01 -14.09
CA LEU A 58 12.89 -12.92 -13.92
C LEU A 58 14.05 -13.26 -12.97
N GLY A 59 14.07 -14.46 -12.40
CA GLY A 59 15.13 -14.92 -11.49
C GLY A 59 15.07 -14.30 -10.10
N VAL A 60 13.91 -13.75 -9.70
CA VAL A 60 13.69 -13.26 -8.33
C VAL A 60 13.71 -14.46 -7.40
N ALA A 61 14.42 -14.35 -6.27
CA ALA A 61 14.38 -15.39 -5.24
C ALA A 61 12.97 -15.42 -4.60
N PRO A 62 12.42 -16.62 -4.31
CA PRO A 62 11.16 -16.70 -3.57
C PRO A 62 11.34 -16.15 -2.15
N HIS A 63 10.22 -15.90 -1.48
CA HIS A 63 10.20 -15.57 -0.06
C HIS A 63 10.98 -16.58 0.76
N ASP A 64 11.67 -16.09 1.79
CA ASP A 64 12.24 -16.96 2.81
C ASP A 64 11.11 -17.80 3.44
N PRO A 65 11.21 -19.14 3.46
CA PRO A 65 10.24 -19.99 4.15
C PRO A 65 10.01 -19.58 5.63
N ALA A 66 10.99 -18.95 6.28
CA ALA A 66 10.88 -18.44 7.64
C ALA A 66 10.11 -17.12 7.77
N SER A 67 9.81 -16.42 6.66
CA SER A 67 9.08 -15.14 6.66
C SER A 67 7.60 -15.26 7.04
N GLY A 68 7.04 -16.48 7.01
CA GLY A 68 5.62 -16.72 7.24
C GLY A 68 4.71 -16.30 6.08
N ASN A 69 5.29 -15.88 4.94
CA ASN A 69 4.54 -15.65 3.71
C ASN A 69 3.90 -16.95 3.20
N ARG A 70 2.67 -16.84 2.72
CA ARG A 70 1.87 -18.00 2.23
C ARG A 70 2.10 -18.32 0.76
N VAL A 71 2.79 -17.44 0.06
CA VAL A 71 3.11 -17.53 -1.37
C VAL A 71 4.58 -17.21 -1.55
N ASP A 72 5.19 -17.77 -2.59
CA ASP A 72 6.62 -17.60 -2.87
C ASP A 72 6.95 -16.21 -3.43
N TYR A 73 5.99 -15.52 -4.05
CA TYR A 73 6.22 -14.27 -4.77
C TYR A 73 5.10 -13.26 -4.53
N THR A 74 5.47 -11.99 -4.35
CA THR A 74 4.55 -10.88 -4.07
C THR A 74 4.97 -9.61 -4.79
N VAL A 75 4.02 -8.67 -4.89
CA VAL A 75 4.31 -7.26 -5.19
C VAL A 75 4.20 -6.44 -3.89
N PRO A 76 4.95 -5.33 -3.73
CA PRO A 76 5.87 -4.74 -4.70
C PRO A 76 7.13 -5.59 -4.91
N THR A 77 7.57 -5.62 -6.16
CA THR A 77 8.93 -6.01 -6.55
C THR A 77 9.47 -4.89 -7.44
N ILE A 78 10.75 -4.56 -7.32
CA ILE A 78 11.41 -3.61 -8.22
C ILE A 78 12.56 -4.28 -8.98
N HIS A 79 12.81 -3.79 -10.18
CA HIS A 79 14.08 -3.98 -10.91
C HIS A 79 14.79 -2.63 -10.96
N HIS A 80 15.91 -2.51 -10.25
CA HIS A 80 16.77 -1.35 -10.34
C HIS A 80 17.71 -1.52 -11.53
N LEU A 81 17.54 -0.70 -12.57
CA LEU A 81 18.20 -0.90 -13.87
C LEU A 81 19.71 -0.70 -13.80
N ALA A 82 20.16 0.33 -13.08
CA ALA A 82 21.58 0.67 -13.02
C ALA A 82 22.45 -0.43 -12.40
N THR A 83 21.91 -1.20 -11.45
CA THR A 83 22.62 -2.32 -10.81
C THR A 83 22.12 -3.69 -11.27
N ASN A 84 21.16 -3.72 -12.21
CA ASN A 84 20.48 -4.93 -12.65
C ASN A 84 19.99 -5.82 -11.49
N ARG A 85 19.41 -5.23 -10.45
CA ARG A 85 19.04 -5.94 -9.21
C ARG A 85 17.52 -5.99 -9.05
N TYR A 86 17.01 -7.18 -8.76
CA TYR A 86 15.62 -7.37 -8.34
C TYR A 86 15.50 -7.39 -6.82
N ILE A 87 14.48 -6.72 -6.30
CA ILE A 87 14.20 -6.65 -4.86
C ILE A 87 12.70 -6.78 -4.65
N MET A 88 12.30 -7.80 -3.89
CA MET A 88 10.92 -8.05 -3.47
C MET A 88 10.74 -7.59 -2.02
N GLU A 89 9.49 -7.38 -1.60
CA GLU A 89 9.05 -6.87 -0.28
C GLU A 89 9.21 -5.37 -0.08
N SER A 90 8.17 -4.72 0.42
CA SER A 90 8.16 -3.27 0.61
C SER A 90 9.24 -2.74 1.56
N LYS A 91 9.62 -3.49 2.61
CA LYS A 91 10.64 -3.02 3.56
C LYS A 91 12.07 -3.03 2.99
N PRO A 92 12.59 -4.15 2.45
CA PRO A 92 13.88 -4.17 1.76
C PRO A 92 13.97 -3.18 0.60
N ILE A 93 12.87 -2.99 -0.14
CA ILE A 93 12.80 -1.99 -1.20
C ILE A 93 12.98 -0.58 -0.63
N ALA A 94 12.25 -0.21 0.43
CA ALA A 94 12.38 1.12 1.03
C ALA A 94 13.79 1.39 1.58
N GLU A 95 14.41 0.41 2.23
CA GLU A 95 15.80 0.49 2.72
C GLU A 95 16.80 0.65 1.57
N PHE A 96 16.60 -0.07 0.47
CA PHE A 96 17.42 0.06 -0.73
C PHE A 96 17.26 1.45 -1.38
N ILE A 97 16.03 1.95 -1.49
CA ILE A 97 15.77 3.26 -2.09
C ILE A 97 16.37 4.38 -1.24
N GLU A 98 16.22 4.36 0.08
CA GLU A 98 16.85 5.38 0.94
C GLU A 98 18.38 5.35 0.90
N SER A 99 18.98 4.16 0.87
CA SER A 99 20.45 4.05 0.79
C SER A 99 21.00 4.47 -0.58
N THR A 100 20.25 4.24 -1.66
CA THR A 100 20.68 4.55 -3.04
C THR A 100 20.37 6.00 -3.42
N TYR A 101 19.26 6.55 -2.92
CA TYR A 101 18.74 7.88 -3.23
C TYR A 101 18.44 8.65 -1.93
N PRO A 102 19.47 9.13 -1.21
CA PRO A 102 19.30 9.67 0.15
C PRO A 102 18.60 11.04 0.21
N ASP A 103 18.47 11.75 -0.90
CA ASP A 103 17.87 13.08 -0.97
C ASP A 103 16.64 13.10 -1.91
N PRO A 104 15.51 13.70 -1.52
CA PRO A 104 15.19 14.17 -0.17
C PRO A 104 15.05 12.99 0.82
N PRO A 105 15.43 13.15 2.10
CA PRO A 105 15.40 12.06 3.05
C PRO A 105 13.96 11.66 3.43
N VAL A 106 13.71 10.36 3.62
CA VAL A 106 12.50 9.85 4.29
C VAL A 106 12.90 9.01 5.48
N GLN A 107 12.37 9.37 6.65
CA GLN A 107 12.58 8.58 7.84
C GLN A 107 11.76 7.29 7.77
N LEU A 108 12.45 6.15 7.66
CA LEU A 108 11.82 4.83 7.54
C LEU A 108 11.21 4.32 8.84
N THR A 109 11.78 4.72 9.99
CA THR A 109 11.31 4.30 11.31
C THR A 109 11.40 5.44 12.33
N SER A 110 10.43 5.50 13.23
CA SER A 110 10.41 6.36 14.41
C SER A 110 9.60 5.67 15.52
N GLU A 111 9.76 6.09 16.78
CA GLU A 111 8.98 5.55 17.89
C GLU A 111 7.48 5.81 17.69
N LEU A 112 7.11 7.07 17.43
CA LEU A 112 5.73 7.47 17.17
C LEU A 112 5.12 6.77 15.94
N GLY A 113 5.86 6.72 14.82
CA GLY A 113 5.39 6.03 13.61
C GLY A 113 5.17 4.54 13.85
N SER A 114 6.09 3.88 14.57
CA SER A 114 5.97 2.46 14.90
C SER A 114 4.78 2.19 15.83
N GLU A 115 4.54 3.07 16.80
CA GLU A 115 3.37 2.98 17.69
C GLU A 115 2.06 3.09 16.89
N ILE A 116 1.96 4.08 16.00
CA ILE A 116 0.81 4.29 15.13
C ILE A 116 0.59 3.06 14.23
N GLU A 117 1.63 2.59 13.54
CA GLU A 117 1.53 1.43 12.66
C GLU A 117 1.11 0.17 13.41
N LEU A 118 1.64 -0.05 14.62
CA LEU A 118 1.26 -1.17 15.46
C LEU A 118 -0.22 -1.12 15.85
N LYS A 119 -0.70 0.04 16.34
CA LYS A 119 -2.11 0.23 16.70
C LYS A 119 -3.04 0.10 15.49
N ILE A 120 -2.64 0.63 14.33
CA ILE A 120 -3.40 0.42 13.10
C ILE A 120 -3.51 -1.07 12.79
N ARG A 121 -2.40 -1.82 12.80
CA ARG A 121 -2.39 -3.24 12.45
C ARG A 121 -3.22 -4.09 13.40
N SER A 122 -3.18 -3.80 14.70
CA SER A 122 -3.87 -4.60 15.72
C SER A 122 -5.34 -4.23 15.89
N LEU A 123 -5.68 -2.94 15.84
CA LEU A 123 -7.03 -2.46 16.18
C LEU A 123 -7.87 -2.16 14.93
N VAL A 124 -7.29 -1.49 13.94
CA VAL A 124 -8.07 -0.84 12.86
C VAL A 124 -8.07 -1.66 11.56
N ALA A 125 -6.90 -2.15 11.15
CA ALA A 125 -6.68 -2.86 9.90
C ALA A 125 -7.57 -4.11 9.73
N PRO A 126 -7.90 -4.91 10.77
CA PRO A 126 -8.79 -6.06 10.61
C PRO A 126 -10.19 -5.67 10.09
N THR A 127 -10.77 -4.57 10.60
CA THR A 127 -12.08 -4.06 10.15
C THR A 127 -11.99 -3.53 8.73
N PHE A 128 -10.98 -2.73 8.43
CA PHE A 128 -10.76 -2.18 7.08
C PHE A 128 -10.55 -3.30 6.05
N TYR A 129 -9.73 -4.29 6.38
CA TYR A 129 -9.45 -5.42 5.49
C TYR A 129 -10.72 -6.24 5.21
N ARG A 130 -11.52 -6.55 6.23
CA ARG A 130 -12.80 -7.27 6.04
C ARG A 130 -13.84 -6.47 5.26
N SER A 131 -13.74 -5.15 5.27
CA SER A 131 -14.59 -4.24 4.51
C SER A 131 -14.12 -4.11 3.05
N ALA A 132 -12.84 -3.82 2.81
CA ALA A 132 -12.33 -3.58 1.47
C ALA A 132 -12.08 -4.86 0.67
N MET A 133 -11.47 -5.89 1.28
CA MET A 133 -10.96 -7.06 0.54
C MET A 133 -12.05 -7.79 -0.27
N PRO A 134 -13.26 -8.09 0.27
CA PRO A 134 -14.29 -8.75 -0.53
C PRO A 134 -14.72 -7.96 -1.76
N ARG A 135 -14.57 -6.63 -1.72
CA ARG A 135 -14.95 -5.70 -2.79
C ARG A 135 -13.87 -5.56 -3.86
N GLU A 136 -12.65 -6.06 -3.62
CA GLU A 136 -11.59 -6.09 -4.64
C GLU A 136 -12.05 -6.83 -5.90
N ILE A 137 -12.89 -7.86 -5.77
CA ILE A 137 -13.42 -8.62 -6.91
C ILE A 137 -14.08 -7.71 -7.98
N ASN A 138 -14.66 -6.58 -7.57
CA ASN A 138 -15.37 -5.65 -8.47
C ASN A 138 -14.42 -4.83 -9.37
N ILE A 139 -13.11 -4.83 -9.08
CA ILE A 139 -12.10 -4.12 -9.86
C ILE A 139 -11.12 -5.06 -10.58
N LEU A 140 -11.35 -6.38 -10.53
CA LEU A 140 -10.51 -7.38 -11.16
C LEU A 140 -11.04 -7.77 -12.55
N SER A 141 -10.15 -8.23 -13.43
CA SER A 141 -10.53 -8.85 -14.70
C SER A 141 -11.26 -10.19 -14.43
N PRO A 142 -12.07 -10.73 -15.37
CA PRO A 142 -12.75 -12.00 -15.15
C PRO A 142 -11.83 -13.15 -14.73
N ARG A 143 -10.65 -13.26 -15.35
CA ARG A 143 -9.62 -14.25 -14.99
C ARG A 143 -9.10 -14.05 -13.57
N ALA A 144 -8.79 -12.81 -13.19
CA ALA A 144 -8.33 -12.50 -11.85
C ALA A 144 -9.45 -12.67 -10.80
N GLN A 145 -10.72 -12.46 -11.15
CA GLN A 145 -11.88 -12.70 -10.27
C GLN A 145 -12.00 -14.18 -9.90
N GLU A 146 -11.87 -15.09 -10.87
CA GLU A 146 -11.91 -16.54 -10.62
C GLU A 146 -10.81 -16.98 -9.64
N TYR A 147 -9.57 -16.56 -9.90
CA TYR A 147 -8.44 -16.81 -9.01
C TYR A 147 -8.66 -16.19 -7.62
N PHE A 148 -9.12 -14.95 -7.57
CA PHE A 148 -9.35 -14.22 -6.33
C PHE A 148 -10.42 -14.89 -5.47
N ARG A 149 -11.60 -15.17 -6.04
CA ARG A 149 -12.69 -15.81 -5.30
C ARG A 149 -12.25 -17.17 -4.76
N SER A 150 -11.69 -18.03 -5.62
CA SER A 150 -11.23 -19.36 -5.22
C SER A 150 -10.21 -19.30 -4.08
N SER A 151 -9.18 -18.45 -4.21
CA SER A 151 -8.11 -18.34 -3.20
C SER A 151 -8.58 -17.73 -1.88
N ARG A 152 -9.47 -16.72 -1.92
CA ARG A 152 -9.94 -16.02 -0.73
C ARG A 152 -10.98 -16.84 0.03
N GLU A 153 -11.96 -17.42 -0.67
CA GLU A 153 -12.98 -18.24 -0.03
C GLU A 153 -12.37 -19.50 0.59
N ALA A 154 -11.39 -20.14 -0.07
CA ALA A 154 -10.63 -21.24 0.54
C ALA A 154 -9.85 -20.81 1.79
N ARG A 155 -9.29 -19.58 1.80
CA ARG A 155 -8.56 -19.04 2.95
C ARG A 155 -9.46 -18.72 4.13
N PHE A 156 -10.68 -18.23 3.89
CA PHE A 156 -11.59 -17.77 4.94
C PHE A 156 -12.67 -18.78 5.32
N GLY A 157 -12.89 -19.82 4.50
CA GLY A 157 -13.97 -20.79 4.69
C GLY A 157 -15.37 -20.18 4.58
N LYS A 158 -15.48 -19.05 3.87
CA LYS A 158 -16.69 -18.24 3.69
C LYS A 158 -16.71 -17.62 2.32
N THR A 159 -17.89 -17.33 1.79
CA THR A 159 -18.03 -16.53 0.56
C THR A 159 -17.55 -15.09 0.78
N LEU A 160 -17.22 -14.38 -0.30
CA LEU A 160 -16.87 -12.95 -0.19
C LEU A 160 -18.03 -12.13 0.40
N GLU A 161 -19.26 -12.49 0.07
CA GLU A 161 -20.48 -11.83 0.53
C GLU A 161 -20.70 -12.05 2.05
N GLU A 162 -20.49 -13.27 2.54
CA GLU A 162 -20.58 -13.59 3.98
C GLU A 162 -19.52 -12.85 4.82
N LEU A 163 -18.38 -12.47 4.22
CA LEU A 163 -17.38 -11.65 4.91
C LEU A 163 -17.85 -10.21 5.17
N LEU A 164 -18.87 -9.74 4.43
CA LEU A 164 -19.46 -8.42 4.59
C LEU A 164 -20.59 -8.39 5.63
N GLU A 165 -21.13 -9.53 6.03
CA GLU A 165 -22.13 -9.60 7.10
C GLU A 165 -21.60 -8.99 8.39
N GLY A 166 -22.41 -8.20 9.10
CA GLY A 166 -22.03 -7.54 10.36
C GLY A 166 -20.97 -6.43 10.21
N GLU A 167 -20.82 -5.87 9.00
CA GLU A 167 -19.85 -4.81 8.73
C GLU A 167 -20.11 -3.56 9.58
N GLU A 168 -21.37 -3.15 9.72
CA GLU A 168 -21.72 -1.94 10.44
C GLU A 168 -21.38 -2.05 11.95
N GLU A 169 -21.61 -3.22 12.54
CA GLU A 169 -21.24 -3.51 13.92
C GLU A 169 -19.72 -3.50 14.11
N ARG A 170 -18.95 -4.02 13.14
CA ARG A 170 -17.47 -3.93 13.17
C ARG A 170 -16.98 -2.50 13.11
N TRP A 171 -17.58 -1.68 12.24
CA TRP A 171 -17.23 -0.26 12.14
C TRP A 171 -17.54 0.50 13.42
N LYS A 172 -18.70 0.24 14.05
CA LYS A 172 -19.04 0.81 15.36
C LYS A 172 -18.07 0.37 16.45
N ALA A 173 -17.70 -0.91 16.47
CA ALA A 173 -16.80 -1.46 17.50
C ALA A 173 -15.39 -0.86 17.46
N VAL A 174 -14.90 -0.48 16.28
CA VAL A 174 -13.55 0.10 16.11
C VAL A 174 -13.52 1.63 16.15
N ASP A 175 -14.68 2.29 16.32
CA ASP A 175 -14.77 3.75 16.12
C ASP A 175 -13.90 4.53 17.12
N ALA A 176 -13.94 4.15 18.40
CA ALA A 176 -13.13 4.77 19.44
C ALA A 176 -11.62 4.57 19.18
N ASP A 177 -11.20 3.36 18.82
CA ASP A 177 -9.80 3.04 18.52
C ASP A 177 -9.30 3.82 17.31
N ARG A 178 -10.13 3.91 16.25
CA ARG A 178 -9.80 4.70 15.05
C ARG A 178 -9.62 6.18 15.40
N HIS A 179 -10.50 6.76 16.21
CA HIS A 179 -10.33 8.15 16.65
C HIS A 179 -9.07 8.34 17.50
N ALA A 180 -8.79 7.44 18.45
CA ALA A 180 -7.59 7.51 19.27
C ALA A 180 -6.30 7.43 18.43
N VAL A 181 -6.26 6.54 17.44
CA VAL A 181 -5.13 6.44 16.51
C VAL A 181 -5.03 7.68 15.63
N GLY A 182 -6.15 8.23 15.15
CA GLY A 182 -6.15 9.47 14.37
C GLY A 182 -5.65 10.68 15.16
N GLU A 183 -5.95 10.77 16.46
CA GLU A 183 -5.36 11.81 17.32
C GLU A 183 -3.86 11.60 17.51
N LEU A 184 -3.39 10.36 17.64
CA LEU A 184 -1.96 10.05 17.73
C LEU A 184 -1.20 10.50 16.46
N MET A 185 -1.80 10.36 15.28
CA MET A 185 -1.22 10.90 14.02
C MET A 185 -1.03 12.41 14.04
N ARG A 186 -1.82 13.13 14.86
CA ARG A 186 -1.80 14.59 14.94
C ARG A 186 -0.90 15.12 16.06
N THR A 187 -0.14 14.26 16.75
CA THR A 187 0.79 14.63 17.84
C THR A 187 1.69 15.80 17.48
N ASN A 188 2.23 15.82 16.26
CA ASN A 188 3.15 16.86 15.77
C ASN A 188 2.49 17.86 14.81
N LYS A 189 1.17 17.97 14.78
CA LYS A 189 0.44 18.81 13.80
C LYS A 189 0.84 20.29 13.81
N ALA A 190 1.29 20.79 14.96
CA ALA A 190 1.80 22.17 15.07
C ALA A 190 3.15 22.37 14.35
N LEU A 191 3.91 21.30 14.12
CA LEU A 191 5.22 21.32 13.45
C LEU A 191 5.12 21.10 11.94
N GLY A 192 3.98 20.60 11.45
CA GLY A 192 3.72 20.40 10.03
C GLY A 192 2.62 19.38 9.77
N PRO A 193 2.35 19.06 8.49
CA PRO A 193 1.21 18.26 8.09
C PRO A 193 1.41 16.74 8.23
N PHE A 194 2.63 16.27 8.50
CA PHE A 194 2.99 14.85 8.58
C PHE A 194 3.16 14.38 10.03
N ILE A 195 3.20 13.06 10.24
CA ILE A 195 3.33 12.44 11.58
C ILE A 195 4.56 12.97 12.34
N LEU A 196 5.67 13.22 11.64
CA LEU A 196 6.91 13.72 12.23
C LEU A 196 7.10 15.23 12.04
N GLY A 197 6.05 15.95 11.63
CA GLY A 197 6.05 17.40 11.43
C GLY A 197 6.14 17.80 9.97
N ALA A 198 7.24 18.44 9.58
CA ALA A 198 7.32 19.18 8.31
C ALA A 198 7.50 18.32 7.05
N GLN A 199 8.16 17.16 7.14
CA GLN A 199 8.48 16.29 6.02
C GLN A 199 7.80 14.93 6.17
N PRO A 200 7.44 14.24 5.06
CA PRO A 200 6.83 12.93 5.14
C PRO A 200 7.80 11.88 5.68
N SER A 201 7.25 10.95 6.44
CA SER A 201 7.91 9.72 6.88
C SER A 201 7.33 8.51 6.15
N TYR A 202 7.98 7.36 6.26
CA TYR A 202 7.46 6.13 5.68
C TYR A 202 6.12 5.70 6.32
N SER A 203 5.86 6.09 7.56
CA SER A 203 4.57 5.85 8.24
C SER A 203 3.43 6.69 7.63
N ASP A 204 3.72 7.90 7.14
CA ASP A 204 2.74 8.69 6.37
C ASP A 204 2.37 7.95 5.08
N PHE A 205 3.36 7.39 4.38
CA PHE A 205 3.12 6.59 3.16
C PHE A 205 2.40 5.27 3.44
N PHE A 206 2.65 4.63 4.59
CA PHE A 206 1.90 3.46 5.06
C PHE A 206 0.41 3.77 5.17
N ILE A 207 0.04 4.90 5.79
CA ILE A 207 -1.35 5.32 5.97
C ILE A 207 -1.97 5.77 4.65
N ALA A 208 -1.33 6.73 3.99
CA ALA A 208 -1.85 7.35 2.77
C ALA A 208 -2.01 6.32 1.64
N GLY A 209 -1.04 5.41 1.49
CA GLY A 209 -1.13 4.31 0.51
C GLY A 209 -2.25 3.31 0.81
N SER A 210 -2.53 3.04 2.09
CA SER A 210 -3.65 2.18 2.49
C SER A 210 -4.99 2.86 2.21
N LEU A 211 -5.13 4.16 2.49
CA LEU A 211 -6.34 4.92 2.20
C LEU A 211 -6.57 5.06 0.69
N GLN A 212 -5.52 5.31 -0.08
CA GLN A 212 -5.61 5.37 -1.54
C GLN A 212 -6.00 4.03 -2.16
N SER A 213 -5.46 2.92 -1.65
CA SER A 213 -5.87 1.56 -2.02
C SER A 213 -7.36 1.35 -1.79
N VAL A 214 -7.85 1.65 -0.59
CA VAL A 214 -9.27 1.53 -0.24
C VAL A 214 -10.13 2.39 -1.16
N LYS A 215 -9.72 3.63 -1.47
CA LYS A 215 -10.46 4.51 -2.39
C LYS A 215 -10.61 3.92 -3.80
N VAL A 216 -9.55 3.26 -4.30
CA VAL A 216 -9.61 2.58 -5.60
C VAL A 216 -10.52 1.37 -5.55
N ILE A 217 -10.61 0.67 -4.42
CA ILE A 217 -11.47 -0.51 -4.25
C ILE A 217 -12.94 -0.11 -4.07
N ASP A 218 -13.23 0.75 -3.08
CA ASP A 218 -14.57 1.19 -2.71
C ASP A 218 -14.55 2.59 -2.08
N GLU A 219 -15.24 3.53 -2.72
CA GLU A 219 -15.31 4.92 -2.27
C GLU A 219 -16.04 5.05 -0.92
N GLY A 220 -17.05 4.23 -0.65
CA GLY A 220 -17.81 4.27 0.61
C GLY A 220 -16.94 3.91 1.82
N VAL A 221 -16.11 2.87 1.68
CA VAL A 221 -15.14 2.47 2.71
C VAL A 221 -14.09 3.56 2.92
N PHE A 222 -13.61 4.19 1.84
CA PHE A 222 -12.68 5.32 1.93
C PHE A 222 -13.31 6.49 2.69
N GLN A 223 -14.55 6.88 2.36
CA GLN A 223 -15.24 7.98 3.03
C GLN A 223 -15.42 7.73 4.53
N ARG A 224 -15.76 6.49 4.94
CA ARG A 224 -15.79 6.11 6.38
C ARG A 224 -14.44 6.33 7.06
N SER A 225 -13.35 6.01 6.36
CA SER A 225 -11.99 6.12 6.87
C SER A 225 -11.60 7.57 7.17
N VAL A 226 -11.82 8.47 6.21
CA VAL A 226 -11.43 9.89 6.29
C VAL A 226 -12.40 10.76 7.10
N GLN A 227 -13.45 10.20 7.69
CA GLN A 227 -14.24 10.90 8.72
C GLN A 227 -13.40 11.20 9.97
N CYS A 228 -12.37 10.40 10.24
CA CYS A 228 -11.45 10.67 11.35
C CYS A 228 -10.39 11.69 10.89
N PRO A 229 -10.24 12.84 11.58
CA PRO A 229 -9.37 13.93 11.12
C PRO A 229 -7.91 13.53 10.88
N GLY A 230 -7.32 12.68 11.72
CA GLY A 230 -5.92 12.25 11.55
C GLY A 230 -5.68 11.54 10.22
N TYR A 231 -6.54 10.58 9.86
CA TYR A 231 -6.44 9.86 8.58
C TYR A 231 -6.62 10.80 7.39
N LYS A 232 -7.57 11.73 7.50
CA LYS A 232 -7.82 12.74 6.46
C LYS A 232 -6.62 13.66 6.28
N ASP A 233 -6.08 14.20 7.36
CA ASP A 233 -4.94 15.11 7.34
C ASP A 233 -3.73 14.45 6.64
N ILE A 234 -3.38 13.21 7.01
CA ILE A 234 -2.26 12.48 6.41
C ILE A 234 -2.49 12.16 4.93
N TYR A 235 -3.73 11.77 4.57
CA TYR A 235 -4.08 11.50 3.17
C TYR A 235 -3.94 12.77 2.31
N GLU A 236 -4.49 13.89 2.78
CA GLU A 236 -4.43 15.18 2.08
C GLU A 236 -2.99 15.70 1.97
N ALA A 237 -2.17 15.54 3.00
CA ALA A 237 -0.76 15.91 2.99
C ALA A 237 0.05 15.12 1.94
N CYS A 238 -0.33 13.88 1.65
CA CYS A 238 0.34 13.03 0.68
C CYS A 238 -0.19 13.16 -0.76
N LEU A 239 -1.29 13.89 -1.01
CA LEU A 239 -1.87 14.04 -2.35
C LEU A 239 -0.90 14.50 -3.44
N PRO A 240 0.03 15.46 -3.19
CA PRO A 240 1.02 15.87 -4.19
C PRO A 240 1.90 14.73 -4.70
N TYR A 241 2.08 13.67 -3.90
CA TYR A 241 2.90 12.50 -4.24
C TYR A 241 2.07 11.35 -4.86
N MET A 242 0.78 11.56 -5.13
CA MET A 242 -0.13 10.54 -5.69
C MET A 242 -0.54 10.82 -7.14
N GLU A 243 0.01 11.86 -7.78
CA GLU A 243 -0.38 12.22 -9.15
C GLU A 243 -0.08 11.09 -10.15
N LYS A 244 1.08 10.43 -10.00
CA LYS A 244 1.45 9.28 -10.81
C LYS A 244 0.90 7.98 -10.23
N LYS A 245 -0.10 7.40 -10.89
CA LYS A 245 -0.88 6.23 -10.44
C LYS A 245 -0.60 4.96 -11.24
N ASP A 246 0.12 5.11 -12.35
CA ASP A 246 0.47 4.11 -13.35
C ASP A 246 1.98 3.89 -13.47
#